data_AF-A0A8J6YB88-F1
#
_entry.id   AF-A0A8J6YB88-F1
#
_cell.length_a   1.000
_cell.length_b   1.000
_cell.length_c   1.000
_cell.angle_alpha   90.00
_cell.angle_beta   90.00
_cell.angle_gamma   90.00
#
_symmetry.space_group_name_H-M   'P 1'
#
loop_
_entity.id
_entity.type
_entity.pdbx_description
1 polymer ?
#
loop_
_entity_poly.entity_id
_entity_poly.type
_entity_poly.pdbx_seq_one_letter_code
_entity_poly.pdbx_strand_id
1 'polypeptide(L)' 'LRRELLGVAAGEMDQQISLTVHPAISHYLQGPFRELMRELEEIHGLAIILSENPLFHEEQFEISE' A
#
# COMPACT_ATOMS: atom_id res chain seq x y z
N LEU A 1 -8.08 2.95 -0.56
CA LEU A 1 -6.81 2.26 -0.23
C LEU A 1 -7.00 0.87 0.36
N ARG A 2 -7.42 0.67 1.62
CA ARG A 2 -7.52 -0.68 2.25
C ARG A 2 -8.24 -1.71 1.38
N ARG A 3 -9.43 -1.39 0.88
CA ARG A 3 -10.23 -2.28 0.02
C ARG A 3 -9.48 -2.67 -1.27
N GLU A 4 -8.78 -1.73 -1.88
CA GLU A 4 -8.04 -1.97 -3.12
C GLU A 4 -6.83 -2.87 -2.86
N LEU A 5 -6.08 -2.62 -1.77
CA LEU A 5 -4.95 -3.47 -1.39
C LEU A 5 -5.38 -4.90 -1.06
N LEU A 6 -6.50 -5.08 -0.36
CA LEU A 6 -7.08 -6.40 -0.14
C LEU A 6 -7.58 -7.06 -1.43
N GLY A 7 -8.05 -6.26 -2.40
CA GLY A 7 -8.42 -6.74 -3.73
C GLY A 7 -7.22 -7.28 -4.51
N VAL A 8 -6.09 -6.57 -4.47
CA VAL A 8 -4.81 -7.05 -5.03
C VAL A 8 -4.34 -8.31 -4.32
N ALA A 9 -4.36 -8.30 -2.99
CA ALA A 9 -3.92 -9.43 -2.17
C ALA A 9 -4.81 -10.69 -2.30
N ALA A 10 -6.04 -10.55 -2.81
CA ALA A 10 -6.94 -11.66 -3.12
C ALA A 10 -6.62 -12.33 -4.47
N GLY A 11 -5.69 -11.78 -5.25
CA GLY A 11 -5.16 -12.36 -6.48
C GLY A 11 -4.14 -13.46 -6.20
N GLU A 12 -2.92 -13.29 -6.71
CA GLU A 12 -1.83 -14.26 -6.52
C GLU A 12 -1.13 -14.06 -5.16
N MET A 13 -0.77 -15.17 -4.51
CA MET A 13 0.06 -15.13 -3.30
C MET A 13 1.50 -14.79 -3.67
N ASP A 14 2.22 -14.11 -2.77
CA ASP A 14 3.63 -13.67 -2.97
C ASP A 14 3.79 -12.53 -4.00
N GLN A 15 2.75 -11.71 -4.18
CA GLN A 15 2.80 -10.58 -5.09
C GLN A 15 3.58 -9.41 -4.48
N GLN A 16 4.39 -8.74 -5.30
CA GLN A 16 4.98 -7.44 -4.96
C GLN A 16 4.31 -6.35 -5.78
N ILE A 17 3.99 -5.22 -5.14
CA ILE A 17 3.47 -4.02 -5.81
C ILE A 17 4.21 -2.78 -5.35
N SER A 18 4.23 -1.76 -6.22
CA SER A 18 4.58 -0.39 -5.86
C SER A 18 3.30 0.41 -5.58
N LEU A 19 3.20 0.98 -4.38
CA LEU A 19 2.13 1.88 -3.98
C LEU A 19 2.67 3.31 -3.91
N THR A 20 2.30 4.14 -4.87
CA THR A 20 2.66 5.55 -4.90
C THR A 20 1.55 6.39 -4.25
N VAL A 21 1.89 7.17 -3.23
CA VAL A 21 0.93 8.00 -2.46
C VAL A 21 1.52 9.39 -2.14
N HIS A 22 0.67 10.30 -1.67
CA HIS A 22 1.14 11.57 -1.09
C HIS A 22 2.02 11.33 0.16
N PRO A 23 3.07 12.13 0.44
CA PRO A 23 3.96 11.94 1.59
C PRO A 23 3.25 11.85 2.95
N ALA A 24 2.17 12.62 3.15
CA ALA A 24 1.40 12.53 4.39
C ALA A 24 0.75 11.14 4.58
N ILE A 25 0.28 10.53 3.48
CA ILE A 25 -0.31 9.19 3.49
C ILE A 25 0.79 8.13 3.68
N SER A 26 1.92 8.26 3.02
CA SER A 26 3.09 7.39 3.24
C SER A 26 3.49 7.36 4.71
N HIS A 27 3.63 8.54 5.33
CA HIS A 27 3.93 8.65 6.75
C HIS A 27 2.87 7.98 7.63
N TYR A 28 1.60 8.14 7.28
CA TYR A 28 0.49 7.54 8.01
C TYR A 28 0.48 6.00 7.92
N LEU A 29 0.79 5.44 6.74
CA LEU A 29 0.90 3.99 6.50
C LEU A 29 2.07 3.37 7.26
N GLN A 30 3.18 4.09 7.39
CA GLN A 30 4.36 3.61 8.12
C GLN A 30 4.25 3.79 9.65
N GLY A 31 3.35 4.65 10.12
CA GLY A 31 3.13 4.91 11.54
C GLY A 31 1.82 4.30 12.04
N PRO A 32 0.74 5.10 12.20
CA PRO A 32 -0.55 4.64 12.75
C PRO A 32 -1.16 3.42 12.04
N PHE A 33 -0.92 3.24 10.74
CA PHE A 33 -1.48 2.15 9.94
C PHE A 33 -0.50 1.01 9.65
N ARG A 34 0.64 0.95 10.36
CA ARG A 34 1.66 -0.09 10.16
C ARG A 34 1.11 -1.51 10.32
N GLU A 35 0.10 -1.70 11.18
CA GLU A 35 -0.51 -3.02 11.40
C GLU A 35 -1.25 -3.52 10.16
N LEU A 36 -1.86 -2.62 9.39
CA LEU A 36 -2.47 -2.97 8.10
C LEU A 36 -1.40 -3.36 7.08
N MET A 37 -0.29 -2.61 7.01
CA MET A 37 0.82 -2.94 6.12
C MET A 37 1.42 -4.31 6.45
N ARG A 38 1.56 -4.59 7.76
CA ARG A 38 2.02 -5.88 8.27
C ARG A 38 1.03 -7.01 8.00
N GLU A 39 -0.27 -6.79 8.17
CA GLU A 39 -1.34 -7.76 7.81
C GLU A 39 -1.23 -8.16 6.32
N LEU A 40 -1.07 -7.18 5.42
CA LEU A 40 -0.94 -7.42 3.99
C LEU A 40 0.29 -8.25 3.64
N GLU A 41 1.43 -7.98 4.27
CA GLU A 41 2.67 -8.73 4.03
C GLU A 41 2.63 -10.14 4.66
N GLU A 42 2.31 -10.26 5.95
CA GLU A 42 2.42 -11.54 6.69
C GLU A 42 1.25 -12.50 6.43
N ILE A 43 0.02 -11.99 6.27
CA ILE A 43 -1.16 -12.84 6.10
C ILE A 43 -1.43 -13.09 4.62
N HIS A 44 -1.31 -12.05 3.81
CA HIS A 44 -1.67 -12.13 2.41
C HIS A 44 -0.48 -12.31 1.46
N GLY A 45 0.77 -12.25 1.97
CA GLY A 45 1.96 -12.38 1.13
C GLY A 45 2.11 -11.24 0.12
N LEU A 46 1.51 -10.07 0.39
CA LEU A 46 1.58 -8.90 -0.48
C LEU A 46 2.72 -7.99 -0.02
N ALA A 47 3.84 -8.01 -0.74
CA ALA A 47 4.95 -7.09 -0.51
C ALA A 47 4.64 -5.72 -1.12
N ILE A 48 4.64 -4.66 -0.30
CA ILE A 48 4.30 -3.30 -0.77
C ILE A 48 5.53 -2.40 -0.69
N ILE A 49 5.98 -1.90 -1.84
CA ILE A 49 6.99 -0.87 -1.94
C ILE A 49 6.31 0.50 -1.94
N LEU A 50 6.45 1.23 -0.83
CA LEU A 50 5.90 2.58 -0.71
C LEU A 50 6.77 3.58 -1.47
N SER A 51 6.14 4.32 -2.38
CA SER A 51 6.72 5.46 -3.09
C SER A 51 5.94 6.73 -2.80
N GLU A 52 6.63 7.86 -2.81
CA GLU A 52 6.03 9.15 -2.47
C GLU A 52 5.95 10.05 -3.70
N ASN A 53 4.79 10.66 -3.93
CA ASN A 53 4.59 11.67 -4.95
C ASN A 53 3.96 12.93 -4.34
N PRO A 54 4.70 14.04 -4.17
CA PRO A 54 4.18 15.28 -3.58
C PRO A 54 3.18 16.01 -4.48
N LEU A 55 3.05 15.60 -5.76
CA LEU A 55 2.05 16.14 -6.68
C LEU A 55 0.68 15.48 -6.50
N PHE A 56 0.60 14.36 -5.76
CA PHE A 56 -0.67 13.72 -5.46
C PHE A 56 -1.42 14.49 -4.38
N HIS A 57 -2.73 14.63 -4.55
CA HIS A 57 -3.62 14.92 -3.43
C HIS A 57 -3.70 13.70 -2.50
N GLU A 58 -4.06 13.90 -1.23
CA GLU A 58 -4.10 12.83 -0.22
C GLU A 58 -5.06 11.68 -0.55
N GLU A 59 -6.04 11.93 -1.42
CA GLU A 59 -7.01 10.94 -1.90
C GLU A 59 -6.50 10.14 -3.12
N GLN A 60 -5.43 10.59 -3.76
CA GLN A 60 -4.84 9.98 -4.94
C GLN A 60 -3.78 8.95 -4.55
N PHE A 61 -3.80 7.83 -5.25
CA PHE A 61 -2.80 6.78 -5.15
C PHE A 61 -2.69 6.05 -6.49
N GLU A 62 -1.56 5.41 -6.71
CA GLU A 62 -1.31 4.55 -7.86
C GLU A 62 -0.75 3.23 -7.36
N ILE A 63 -1.21 2.13 -7.95
CA ILE A 63 -0.71 0.78 -7.71
C ILE A 63 -0.14 0.29 -9.03
N SER A 64 1.11 -0.18 -8.98
CA SER A 64 1.83 -0.75 -10.13
C SER A 64 2.41 -2.10 -9.72
N GLU A 65 2.33 -3.09 -10.61
CA GLU A 65 2.88 -4.44 -10.45
C GLU A 65 4.36 -4.51 -10.86
#